data_AF-A0A2U1LES9-F1
#
_entry.id   AF-A0A2U1LES9-F1
#
_cell.length_a   1.000
_cell.length_b   1.000
_cell.length_c   1.000
_cell.angle_alpha   90.00
_cell.angle_beta   90.00
_cell.angle_gamma   90.00
#
_symmetry.space_group_name_H-M   'P 1'
#
loop_
_entity.id
_entity.type
_entity.pdbx_description
1 polymer ?
#
loop_
_entity_poly.entity_id
_entity_poly.type
_entity_poly.pdbx_seq_one_letter_code
_entity_poly.pdbx_strand_id
1 'polypeptide(L)'
;MSFTDNKGSEARLEKKRKGGFWLRKWDSIDVTIVFLFLGIHILAICAPFMFNWGAILVALVMEVITTLGVTIGYHRLLTHKSFKIPKWLEYIIVYCGVHSCEKDPIYWVSVHKYHHMYVETEKDPHTPKEGFWFSHMGWLFDNEYIAAKAGESRSGEYSNVPELKAQWFYRFLHSTWIWHVVSLAILLYILGGFSYLAWAMGMRVVAINHFTYFVNSVSHTWGERPWNTSDTSTNNRWVAILTYGEGWHNNHHTFPKSARHGLEWWQFDLTWEIIKFLETIGLATDIKLPTEADKERLKTSDSHVNVYEDSSASSGPTWSDYFPKTAPSARKLEFVQPKEGPSTRAPSLEFYSSSSLDDDNYGASK
;
A
#
# COMPACT_ATOMS: atom_id res chain seq x y z
N MET A 1 -1.05 -5.45 29.91
CA MET A 1 -0.17 -5.42 28.71
C MET A 1 1.22 -5.81 29.20
N SER A 2 1.62 -7.07 29.03
CA SER A 2 2.82 -7.60 29.71
C SER A 2 4.10 -7.26 28.95
N PHE A 3 5.16 -6.94 29.69
CA PHE A 3 6.52 -6.69 29.21
C PHE A 3 7.15 -7.86 28.40
N THR A 4 6.48 -9.01 28.32
CA THR A 4 6.97 -10.22 27.68
C THR A 4 6.74 -10.25 26.16
N ASP A 5 5.68 -9.63 25.65
CA ASP A 5 5.37 -9.63 24.21
C ASP A 5 6.31 -8.70 23.41
N ASN A 6 6.76 -7.60 24.02
CA ASN A 6 7.54 -6.59 23.30
C ASN A 6 8.91 -7.14 22.87
N LYS A 7 9.59 -7.94 23.70
CA LYS A 7 10.86 -8.59 23.35
C LYS A 7 10.73 -9.60 22.21
N GLY A 8 9.61 -10.33 22.16
CA GLY A 8 9.32 -11.28 21.08
C GLY A 8 9.09 -10.57 19.74
N SER A 9 8.37 -9.45 19.77
CA SER A 9 8.12 -8.61 18.58
C SER A 9 9.41 -7.97 18.05
N GLU A 10 10.25 -7.41 18.92
CA GLU A 10 11.52 -6.77 18.54
C GLU A 10 12.52 -7.77 17.93
N ALA A 11 12.67 -8.95 18.54
CA ALA A 11 13.52 -10.00 17.99
C ALA A 11 13.01 -10.51 16.62
N ARG A 12 11.68 -10.54 16.42
CA ARG A 12 11.06 -10.91 15.14
C ARG A 12 11.31 -9.84 14.08
N LEU A 13 11.19 -8.56 14.42
CA LEU A 13 11.49 -7.43 13.53
C LEU A 13 12.96 -7.42 13.12
N GLU A 14 13.88 -7.62 14.07
CA GLU A 14 15.32 -7.63 13.80
C GLU A 14 15.73 -8.79 12.88
N LYS A 15 15.14 -9.97 13.08
CA LYS A 15 15.32 -11.13 12.19
C LYS A 15 14.84 -10.85 10.77
N LYS A 16 13.69 -10.19 10.62
CA LYS A 16 13.14 -9.80 9.30
C LYS A 16 14.02 -8.76 8.61
N ARG A 17 14.54 -7.79 9.35
CA ARG A 17 15.44 -6.75 8.83
C ARG A 17 16.74 -7.32 8.26
N LYS A 18 17.33 -8.32 8.92
CA LYS A 18 18.62 -8.93 8.51
C LYS A 18 18.57 -9.72 7.20
N GLY A 19 17.39 -10.17 6.75
CA GLY A 19 17.24 -10.83 5.45
C GLY A 19 17.22 -9.86 4.26
N GLY A 20 16.92 -8.58 4.49
CA GLY A 20 16.58 -7.66 3.40
C GLY A 20 15.29 -8.08 2.67
N PHE A 21 14.69 -7.16 1.91
CA PHE A 21 13.42 -7.39 1.22
C PHE A 21 13.44 -8.64 0.31
N TRP A 22 14.59 -8.90 -0.33
CA TRP A 22 14.74 -9.97 -1.33
C TRP A 22 15.12 -11.34 -0.75
N LEU A 23 15.80 -11.42 0.42
CA LEU A 23 16.26 -12.69 0.98
C LEU A 23 15.42 -13.16 2.18
N ARG A 24 14.27 -12.52 2.43
CA ARG A 24 13.30 -12.98 3.43
C ARG A 24 12.48 -14.17 2.92
N LYS A 25 11.86 -14.89 3.85
CA LYS A 25 10.89 -15.94 3.52
C LYS A 25 9.56 -15.30 3.12
N TRP A 26 9.07 -15.64 1.94
CA TRP A 26 7.77 -15.23 1.42
C TRP A 26 6.70 -16.21 1.88
N ASP A 27 5.60 -15.72 2.43
CA ASP A 27 4.42 -16.54 2.71
C ASP A 27 3.46 -16.58 1.50
N SER A 28 2.42 -17.43 1.57
CA SER A 28 1.46 -17.56 0.47
C SER A 28 0.63 -16.30 0.22
N ILE A 29 0.41 -15.47 1.24
CA ILE A 29 -0.32 -14.20 1.12
C ILE A 29 0.55 -13.20 0.39
N ASP A 30 1.82 -13.07 0.75
CA ASP A 30 2.79 -12.20 0.09
C ASP A 30 2.90 -12.54 -1.41
N VAL A 31 3.06 -13.83 -1.72
CA VAL A 31 3.12 -14.31 -3.12
C VAL A 31 1.82 -13.99 -3.85
N THR A 32 0.66 -14.20 -3.22
CA THR A 32 -0.65 -13.87 -3.82
C THR A 32 -0.76 -12.38 -4.12
N ILE A 33 -0.36 -11.51 -3.18
CA ILE A 33 -0.37 -10.05 -3.38
C ILE A 33 0.56 -9.67 -4.53
N VAL A 34 1.76 -10.24 -4.62
CA VAL A 34 2.69 -9.98 -5.74
C VAL A 34 2.05 -10.35 -7.08
N PHE A 35 1.43 -11.53 -7.21
CA PHE A 35 0.79 -11.93 -8.46
C PHE A 35 -0.42 -11.06 -8.81
N LEU A 36 -1.28 -10.72 -7.85
CA LEU A 36 -2.40 -9.82 -8.08
C LEU A 36 -1.90 -8.44 -8.52
N PHE A 37 -0.88 -7.92 -7.84
CA PHE A 37 -0.26 -6.64 -8.16
C PHE A 37 0.35 -6.65 -9.57
N LEU A 38 1.11 -7.68 -9.92
CA LEU A 38 1.66 -7.83 -11.26
C LEU A 38 0.56 -7.94 -12.32
N GLY A 39 -0.50 -8.70 -12.05
CA GLY A 39 -1.65 -8.86 -12.94
C GLY A 39 -2.35 -7.54 -13.26
N ILE A 40 -2.65 -6.71 -12.24
CA ILE A 40 -3.28 -5.40 -12.47
C ILE A 40 -2.35 -4.44 -13.24
N HIS A 41 -1.03 -4.53 -13.05
CA HIS A 41 -0.05 -3.71 -13.79
C HIS A 41 0.07 -4.15 -15.24
N ILE A 42 0.01 -5.45 -15.52
CA ILE A 42 -0.06 -5.97 -16.89
C ILE A 42 -1.34 -5.49 -17.57
N LEU A 43 -2.50 -5.59 -16.90
CA LEU A 43 -3.77 -5.07 -17.43
C LEU A 43 -3.70 -3.57 -17.73
N ALA A 44 -3.10 -2.79 -16.83
CA ALA A 44 -2.84 -1.38 -17.01
C ALA A 44 -1.98 -1.11 -18.27
N ILE A 45 -0.86 -1.82 -18.42
CA ILE A 45 0.00 -1.71 -19.62
C ILE A 45 -0.76 -2.09 -20.89
N CYS A 46 -1.69 -3.05 -20.84
CA CYS A 46 -2.53 -3.40 -21.98
C CYS A 46 -3.57 -2.32 -22.34
N ALA A 47 -4.01 -1.49 -21.39
CA ALA A 47 -5.14 -0.58 -21.58
C ALA A 47 -4.97 0.43 -22.74
N PRO A 48 -3.81 1.10 -22.92
CA PRO A 48 -3.58 1.97 -24.07
C PRO A 48 -3.72 1.28 -25.42
N PHE A 49 -3.41 -0.01 -25.50
CA PHE A 49 -3.56 -0.81 -26.73
C PHE A 49 -4.99 -1.28 -26.97
N MET A 50 -5.86 -1.17 -25.97
CA MET A 50 -7.27 -1.55 -26.00
C MET A 50 -8.15 -0.30 -25.92
N PHE A 51 -7.81 0.72 -26.71
CA PHE A 51 -8.46 2.03 -26.67
C PHE A 51 -9.97 1.93 -26.93
N ASN A 52 -10.76 2.46 -26.00
CA ASN A 52 -12.20 2.53 -26.10
C ASN A 52 -12.72 3.69 -25.24
N TRP A 53 -13.44 4.64 -25.84
CA TRP A 53 -13.94 5.83 -25.13
C TRP A 53 -14.89 5.48 -23.97
N GLY A 54 -15.75 4.48 -24.15
CA GLY A 54 -16.65 4.00 -23.10
C GLY A 54 -15.87 3.39 -21.93
N ALA A 55 -14.86 2.58 -22.22
CA ALA A 55 -13.99 1.98 -21.19
C ALA A 55 -13.23 3.05 -20.39
N ILE A 56 -12.69 4.07 -21.09
CA ILE A 56 -11.99 5.20 -20.46
C ILE A 56 -12.95 6.01 -19.58
N LEU A 57 -14.16 6.33 -20.07
CA LEU A 57 -15.15 7.07 -19.29
C LEU A 57 -15.57 6.30 -18.05
N VAL A 58 -15.85 5.00 -18.19
CA VAL A 58 -16.18 4.12 -17.05
C VAL A 58 -15.04 4.10 -16.05
N ALA A 59 -13.79 3.94 -16.51
CA ALA A 59 -12.62 3.99 -15.66
C ALA A 59 -12.51 5.33 -14.90
N LEU A 60 -12.65 6.47 -15.56
CA LEU A 60 -12.58 7.80 -14.92
C LEU A 60 -13.69 8.01 -13.89
N VAL A 61 -14.94 7.65 -14.21
CA VAL A 61 -16.06 7.77 -13.27
C VAL A 61 -15.86 6.87 -12.06
N MET A 62 -15.42 5.62 -12.28
CA MET A 62 -15.12 4.70 -11.20
C MET A 62 -13.93 5.14 -10.36
N GLU A 63 -12.91 5.76 -10.97
CA GLU A 63 -11.78 6.34 -10.26
C GLU A 63 -12.26 7.34 -9.21
N VAL A 64 -13.07 8.33 -9.62
CA VAL A 64 -13.62 9.35 -8.71
C VAL A 64 -14.42 8.69 -7.58
N ILE A 65 -15.36 7.80 -7.93
CA ILE A 65 -16.24 7.15 -6.95
C ILE A 65 -15.44 6.32 -5.94
N THR A 66 -14.46 5.56 -6.42
CA THR A 66 -13.66 4.67 -5.57
C THR A 66 -12.69 5.45 -4.69
N THR A 67 -11.98 6.45 -5.22
CA THR A 67 -11.09 7.31 -4.43
C THR A 67 -11.87 8.09 -3.39
N LEU A 68 -13.08 8.60 -3.70
CA LEU A 68 -13.97 9.21 -2.70
C LEU A 68 -14.44 8.21 -1.63
N GLY A 69 -14.64 6.94 -1.99
CA GLY A 69 -14.93 5.88 -1.03
C GLY A 69 -13.81 5.67 0.00
N VAL A 70 -12.55 5.79 -0.43
CA VAL A 70 -11.37 5.73 0.46
C VAL A 70 -11.25 7.00 1.31
N THR A 71 -11.24 8.17 0.67
CA THR A 71 -11.00 9.47 1.36
C THR A 71 -12.13 9.86 2.31
N ILE A 72 -13.39 9.79 1.86
CA ILE A 72 -14.56 10.06 2.73
C ILE A 72 -14.75 8.90 3.70
N GLY A 73 -14.82 7.67 3.18
CA GLY A 73 -15.22 6.49 3.93
C GLY A 73 -14.12 5.96 4.85
N TYR A 74 -13.06 5.41 4.27
CA TYR A 74 -12.03 4.71 5.06
C TYR A 74 -11.26 5.68 5.96
N HIS A 75 -10.84 6.81 5.39
CA HIS A 75 -9.96 7.74 6.05
C HIS A 75 -10.69 8.69 7.01
N ARG A 76 -11.48 9.64 6.51
CA ARG A 76 -12.07 10.68 7.35
C ARG A 76 -13.20 10.15 8.26
N LEU A 77 -14.05 9.27 7.75
CA LEU A 77 -15.19 8.74 8.50
C LEU A 77 -14.80 7.59 9.45
N LEU A 78 -14.24 6.49 8.94
CA LEU A 78 -13.98 5.31 9.76
C LEU A 78 -12.73 5.45 10.64
N THR A 79 -11.64 5.99 10.09
CA THR A 79 -10.38 6.10 10.83
C THR A 79 -10.40 7.27 11.82
N HIS A 80 -10.65 8.47 11.32
CA HIS A 80 -10.53 9.70 12.10
C HIS A 80 -11.80 10.14 12.80
N LYS A 81 -12.96 9.58 12.40
CA LYS A 81 -14.27 9.92 12.94
C LYS A 81 -14.50 11.43 12.87
N SER A 82 -14.10 12.05 11.75
CA SER A 82 -14.11 13.50 11.55
C SER A 82 -15.52 14.08 11.42
N PHE A 83 -16.51 13.24 11.11
CA PHE A 83 -17.93 13.58 11.03
C PHE A 83 -18.77 12.29 11.20
N LYS A 84 -20.10 12.43 11.20
CA LYS A 84 -21.07 11.34 11.24
C LYS A 84 -22.07 11.45 10.10
N ILE A 85 -22.45 10.32 9.52
CA ILE A 85 -23.52 10.19 8.52
C ILE A 85 -24.42 8.98 8.83
N PRO A 86 -25.64 8.89 8.28
CA PRO A 86 -26.48 7.71 8.40
C PRO A 86 -25.78 6.43 7.92
N LYS A 87 -26.03 5.31 8.61
CA LYS A 87 -25.33 4.04 8.33
C LYS A 87 -25.50 3.51 6.92
N TRP A 88 -26.66 3.73 6.29
CA TRP A 88 -26.87 3.32 4.90
C TRP A 88 -25.92 4.06 3.95
N LEU A 89 -25.69 5.35 4.17
CA LEU A 89 -24.79 6.16 3.34
C LEU A 89 -23.32 5.81 3.64
N GLU A 90 -22.98 5.63 4.92
CA GLU A 90 -21.66 5.13 5.33
C GLU A 90 -21.33 3.81 4.62
N TYR A 91 -22.25 2.85 4.60
CA TYR A 91 -22.01 1.56 3.95
C TYR A 91 -21.87 1.68 2.44
N ILE A 92 -22.63 2.55 1.77
CA ILE A 92 -22.49 2.80 0.34
C ILE A 92 -21.12 3.40 0.03
N ILE A 93 -20.73 4.47 0.71
CA ILE A 93 -19.44 5.16 0.49
C ILE A 93 -18.27 4.21 0.75
N VAL A 94 -18.32 3.47 1.87
CA VAL A 94 -17.28 2.48 2.21
C VAL A 94 -17.25 1.35 1.19
N TYR A 95 -18.40 0.89 0.68
CA TYR A 95 -18.43 -0.13 -0.37
C TYR A 95 -17.80 0.34 -1.68
N CYS A 96 -17.97 1.62 -2.06
CA CYS A 96 -17.24 2.19 -3.19
C CYS A 96 -15.71 2.10 -3.01
N GLY A 97 -15.23 2.31 -1.78
CA GLY A 97 -13.83 2.18 -1.41
C GLY A 97 -13.28 0.75 -1.50
N VAL A 98 -14.11 -0.28 -1.33
CA VAL A 98 -13.70 -1.69 -1.48
C VAL A 98 -13.08 -1.98 -2.83
N HIS A 99 -13.55 -1.27 -3.87
CA HIS A 99 -13.07 -1.42 -5.22
C HIS A 99 -11.75 -0.68 -5.50
N SER A 100 -11.12 -0.03 -4.52
CA SER A 100 -9.78 0.57 -4.66
C SER A 100 -8.69 -0.49 -4.82
N CYS A 101 -8.97 -1.71 -4.39
CA CYS A 101 -8.02 -2.81 -4.28
C CYS A 101 -6.92 -2.58 -3.21
N GLU A 102 -7.14 -1.68 -2.25
CA GLU A 102 -6.25 -1.42 -1.11
C GLU A 102 -6.59 -2.27 0.13
N LYS A 103 -7.09 -3.49 -0.08
CA LYS A 103 -7.69 -4.38 0.94
C LYS A 103 -9.00 -3.85 1.56
N ASP A 104 -9.54 -4.60 2.50
CA ASP A 104 -10.84 -4.36 3.10
C ASP A 104 -10.81 -3.24 4.17
N PRO A 105 -11.97 -2.68 4.56
CA PRO A 105 -12.03 -1.57 5.51
C PRO A 105 -11.43 -1.88 6.89
N ILE A 106 -11.50 -3.13 7.37
CA ILE A 106 -10.93 -3.49 8.69
C ILE A 106 -9.40 -3.40 8.62
N TYR A 107 -8.80 -3.99 7.58
CA TYR A 107 -7.36 -3.90 7.35
C TYR A 107 -6.90 -2.45 7.19
N TRP A 108 -7.52 -1.72 6.27
CA TRP A 108 -7.07 -0.38 5.89
C TRP A 108 -7.09 0.58 7.10
N VAL A 109 -8.22 0.61 7.82
CA VAL A 109 -8.39 1.45 9.02
C VAL A 109 -7.43 1.02 10.13
N SER A 110 -7.21 -0.29 10.30
CA SER A 110 -6.26 -0.81 11.30
C SER A 110 -4.83 -0.32 11.03
N VAL A 111 -4.34 -0.48 9.81
CA VAL A 111 -3.00 -0.04 9.40
C VAL A 111 -2.86 1.47 9.52
N HIS A 112 -3.85 2.24 9.04
CA HIS A 112 -3.81 3.70 9.10
C HIS A 112 -3.81 4.24 10.54
N LYS A 113 -4.58 3.62 11.45
CA LYS A 113 -4.51 3.95 12.88
C LYS A 113 -3.13 3.68 13.47
N TYR A 114 -2.51 2.55 13.14
CA TYR A 114 -1.14 2.27 13.62
C TYR A 114 -0.13 3.27 13.10
N HIS A 115 -0.22 3.67 11.82
CA HIS A 115 0.60 4.73 11.27
C HIS A 115 0.48 6.03 12.07
N HIS A 116 -0.73 6.52 12.35
CA HIS A 116 -0.90 7.74 13.16
C HIS A 116 -0.44 7.59 14.62
N MET A 117 -0.63 6.42 15.23
CA MET A 117 -0.21 6.18 16.63
C MET A 117 1.30 6.10 16.77
N TYR A 118 2.00 5.67 15.71
CA TYR A 118 3.42 5.33 15.77
C TYR A 118 4.24 6.02 14.70
N VAL A 119 3.74 7.13 14.15
CA VAL A 119 4.29 7.83 12.98
C VAL A 119 5.82 7.91 13.05
N GLU A 120 6.48 7.41 12.01
CA GLU A 120 7.94 7.43 11.90
C GLU A 120 8.71 6.78 13.05
N THR A 121 8.09 5.87 13.79
CA THR A 121 8.79 4.93 14.67
C THR A 121 8.91 3.58 13.97
N GLU A 122 9.65 2.65 14.57
CA GLU A 122 9.77 1.27 14.09
C GLU A 122 8.41 0.54 13.98
N LYS A 123 7.40 1.00 14.72
CA LYS A 123 6.04 0.41 14.71
C LYS A 123 5.13 0.98 13.62
N ASP A 124 5.57 2.01 12.90
CA ASP A 124 4.81 2.54 11.75
C ASP A 124 4.89 1.56 10.56
N PRO A 125 3.74 1.02 10.10
CA PRO A 125 3.67 0.03 9.02
C PRO A 125 4.43 0.42 7.76
N HIS A 126 4.35 1.69 7.37
CA HIS A 126 4.88 2.19 6.10
C HIS A 126 5.75 3.44 6.31
N THR A 127 6.54 3.42 7.39
CA THR A 127 7.43 4.53 7.74
C THR A 127 8.34 4.96 6.58
N PRO A 128 8.43 6.27 6.28
CA PRO A 128 9.38 6.79 5.29
C PRO A 128 10.84 6.60 5.71
N LYS A 129 11.12 6.33 7.00
CA LYS A 129 12.49 6.07 7.50
C LYS A 129 13.13 4.80 6.94
N GLU A 130 12.32 3.84 6.47
CA GLU A 130 12.81 2.65 5.77
C GLU A 130 13.07 2.88 4.28
N GLY A 131 12.87 4.12 3.82
CA GLY A 131 13.17 4.57 2.46
C GLY A 131 11.92 4.86 1.64
N PHE A 132 12.13 5.65 0.59
CA PHE A 132 11.08 6.10 -0.31
C PHE A 132 10.29 4.94 -0.94
N TRP A 133 10.99 3.94 -1.50
CA TRP A 133 10.32 2.80 -2.15
C TRP A 133 9.63 1.87 -1.17
N PHE A 134 10.12 1.78 0.07
CA PHE A 134 9.45 1.02 1.11
C PHE A 134 8.10 1.66 1.46
N SER A 135 8.08 2.95 1.81
CA SER A 135 6.86 3.71 2.13
C SER A 135 5.89 3.83 0.94
N HIS A 136 6.42 3.90 -0.28
CA HIS A 136 5.59 3.91 -1.49
C HIS A 136 4.87 2.57 -1.70
N MET A 137 5.58 1.45 -1.76
CA MET A 137 4.95 0.17 -2.10
C MET A 137 5.57 -1.08 -1.47
N GLY A 138 6.83 -1.02 -1.01
CA GLY A 138 7.53 -2.18 -0.46
C GLY A 138 6.81 -2.81 0.73
N TRP A 139 6.21 -1.99 1.58
CA TRP A 139 5.47 -2.41 2.77
C TRP A 139 4.29 -3.35 2.46
N LEU A 140 3.68 -3.24 1.29
CA LEU A 140 2.50 -4.02 0.88
C LEU A 140 2.79 -5.53 0.75
N PHE A 141 4.05 -5.87 0.50
CA PHE A 141 4.45 -7.22 0.13
C PHE A 141 4.96 -8.06 1.31
N ASP A 142 5.00 -7.54 2.54
CA ASP A 142 5.46 -8.29 3.73
C ASP A 142 4.40 -8.29 4.85
N ASN A 143 3.34 -9.08 4.67
CA ASN A 143 2.17 -9.05 5.56
C ASN A 143 2.49 -9.36 7.01
N GLU A 144 3.32 -10.36 7.26
CA GLU A 144 3.74 -10.71 8.61
C GLU A 144 4.64 -9.62 9.24
N TYR A 145 5.42 -8.87 8.45
CA TYR A 145 6.25 -7.78 8.98
C TYR A 145 5.38 -6.63 9.44
N ILE A 146 4.38 -6.29 8.63
CA ILE A 146 3.37 -5.28 8.98
C ILE A 146 2.60 -5.69 10.24
N ALA A 147 2.18 -6.96 10.34
CA ALA A 147 1.54 -7.47 11.56
C ALA A 147 2.46 -7.36 12.78
N ALA A 148 3.75 -7.72 12.64
CA ALA A 148 4.72 -7.61 13.72
C ALA A 148 4.96 -6.16 14.17
N LYS A 149 5.04 -5.20 13.23
CA LYS A 149 5.14 -3.76 13.53
C LYS A 149 3.94 -3.24 14.29
N ALA A 150 2.75 -3.70 13.91
CA ALA A 150 1.48 -3.45 14.59
C ALA A 150 1.37 -4.13 15.97
N GLY A 151 2.35 -4.93 16.38
CA GLY A 151 2.32 -5.68 17.64
C GLY A 151 1.34 -6.86 17.63
N GLU A 152 0.95 -7.33 16.44
CA GLU A 152 0.04 -8.46 16.25
C GLU A 152 0.81 -9.77 16.08
N SER A 153 0.22 -10.87 16.53
CA SER A 153 0.89 -12.18 16.51
C SER A 153 1.00 -12.73 15.08
N ARG A 154 0.03 -12.36 14.23
CA ARG A 154 -0.11 -12.72 12.82
C ARG A 154 -0.96 -11.69 12.08
N SER A 155 -0.88 -11.69 10.75
CA SER A 155 -1.81 -10.93 9.91
C SER A 155 -3.25 -11.41 10.13
N GLY A 156 -4.21 -10.47 10.16
CA GLY A 156 -5.64 -10.78 10.34
C GLY A 156 -6.22 -10.52 11.72
N GLU A 157 -5.42 -10.14 12.73
CA GLU A 157 -5.95 -9.93 14.08
C GLU A 157 -6.68 -8.58 14.22
N TYR A 158 -6.09 -7.51 13.69
CA TYR A 158 -6.64 -6.14 13.65
C TYR A 158 -7.28 -5.73 14.98
N SER A 159 -6.49 -5.83 16.05
CA SER A 159 -6.96 -5.68 17.43
C SER A 159 -7.32 -4.23 17.80
N ASN A 160 -6.80 -3.25 17.07
CA ASN A 160 -7.01 -1.81 17.25
C ASN A 160 -8.30 -1.25 16.60
N VAL A 161 -9.12 -2.11 15.99
CA VAL A 161 -10.41 -1.75 15.34
C VAL A 161 -11.61 -2.59 15.83
N PRO A 162 -11.80 -2.77 17.15
CA PRO A 162 -12.91 -3.58 17.67
C PRO A 162 -14.29 -3.04 17.25
N GLU A 163 -14.42 -1.73 17.01
CA GLU A 163 -15.66 -1.09 16.59
C GLU A 163 -16.11 -1.50 15.18
N LEU A 164 -15.16 -1.79 14.28
CA LEU A 164 -15.48 -2.27 12.94
C LEU A 164 -15.79 -3.77 12.99
N LYS A 165 -15.00 -4.53 13.74
CA LYS A 165 -15.20 -5.97 13.95
C LYS A 165 -16.55 -6.28 14.61
N ALA A 166 -17.11 -5.36 15.40
CA ALA A 166 -18.45 -5.50 15.98
C ALA A 166 -19.58 -5.47 14.94
N GLN A 167 -19.36 -4.84 13.77
CA GLN A 167 -20.40 -4.65 12.76
C GLN A 167 -20.36 -5.78 11.72
N TRP A 168 -21.53 -6.36 11.43
CA TRP A 168 -21.65 -7.50 10.50
C TRP A 168 -21.19 -7.12 9.08
N PHE A 169 -21.48 -5.90 8.64
CA PHE A 169 -21.16 -5.42 7.30
C PHE A 169 -19.64 -5.42 7.06
N TYR A 170 -18.85 -4.93 8.01
CA TYR A 170 -17.38 -4.95 7.87
C TYR A 170 -16.78 -6.34 8.00
N ARG A 171 -17.35 -7.22 8.85
CA ARG A 171 -16.93 -8.63 8.88
C ARG A 171 -17.23 -9.33 7.55
N PHE A 172 -18.39 -9.06 6.96
CA PHE A 172 -18.76 -9.57 5.65
C PHE A 172 -17.74 -9.12 4.61
N LEU A 173 -17.53 -7.81 4.44
CA LEU A 173 -16.55 -7.26 3.50
C LEU A 173 -15.14 -7.82 3.73
N HIS A 174 -14.70 -7.95 4.97
CA HIS A 174 -13.39 -8.53 5.29
C HIS A 174 -13.28 -9.99 4.78
N SER A 175 -14.31 -10.80 5.00
CA SER A 175 -14.33 -12.21 4.57
C SER A 175 -14.53 -12.41 3.06
N THR A 176 -15.17 -11.47 2.38
CA THR A 176 -15.56 -11.58 0.96
C THR A 176 -14.84 -10.60 0.04
N TRP A 177 -13.87 -9.82 0.55
CA TRP A 177 -13.23 -8.72 -0.17
C TRP A 177 -12.81 -9.08 -1.60
N ILE A 178 -12.11 -10.20 -1.77
CA ILE A 178 -11.63 -10.64 -3.08
C ILE A 178 -12.78 -10.93 -4.05
N TRP A 179 -13.91 -11.45 -3.55
CA TRP A 179 -15.08 -11.73 -4.38
C TRP A 179 -15.77 -10.46 -4.86
N HIS A 180 -15.75 -9.37 -4.10
CA HIS A 180 -16.26 -8.08 -4.56
C HIS A 180 -15.41 -7.53 -5.71
N VAL A 181 -14.09 -7.61 -5.60
CA VAL A 181 -13.16 -7.18 -6.65
C VAL A 181 -13.32 -8.05 -7.91
N VAL A 182 -13.36 -9.37 -7.76
CA VAL A 182 -13.52 -10.31 -8.88
C VAL A 182 -14.90 -10.16 -9.54
N SER A 183 -15.97 -9.98 -8.77
CA SER A 183 -17.32 -9.78 -9.32
C SER A 183 -17.42 -8.53 -10.18
N LEU A 184 -16.78 -7.43 -9.74
CA LEU A 184 -16.71 -6.21 -10.55
C LEU A 184 -15.90 -6.43 -11.84
N ALA A 185 -14.77 -7.15 -11.77
CA ALA A 185 -13.98 -7.47 -12.95
C ALA A 185 -14.78 -8.29 -13.98
N ILE A 186 -15.51 -9.31 -13.52
CA ILE A 186 -16.39 -10.13 -14.35
C ILE A 186 -17.50 -9.26 -14.97
N LEU A 187 -18.16 -8.42 -14.18
CA LEU A 187 -19.21 -7.52 -14.66
C LEU A 187 -18.68 -6.58 -15.76
N LEU A 188 -17.53 -5.95 -15.55
CA LEU A 188 -16.91 -5.07 -16.53
C LEU A 188 -16.55 -5.80 -17.82
N TYR A 189 -16.04 -7.03 -17.71
CA TYR A 189 -15.76 -7.87 -18.87
C TYR A 189 -17.04 -8.24 -19.64
N ILE A 190 -18.14 -8.57 -18.95
CA ILE A 190 -19.43 -8.85 -19.59
C ILE A 190 -19.96 -7.59 -20.32
N LEU A 191 -19.81 -6.41 -19.71
CA LEU A 191 -20.37 -5.17 -20.25
C LEU A 191 -19.60 -4.60 -21.45
N GLY A 192 -18.27 -4.77 -21.50
CA GLY A 192 -17.46 -4.13 -22.55
C GLY A 192 -16.18 -4.88 -22.91
N GLY A 193 -16.12 -6.17 -22.57
CA GLY A 193 -15.03 -7.06 -22.91
C GLY A 193 -13.70 -6.67 -22.25
N PHE A 194 -12.61 -7.10 -22.90
CA PHE A 194 -11.27 -6.89 -22.37
C PHE A 194 -10.87 -5.41 -22.27
N SER A 195 -11.42 -4.53 -23.12
CA SER A 195 -11.14 -3.08 -23.03
C SER A 195 -11.61 -2.49 -21.69
N TYR A 196 -12.81 -2.85 -21.23
CA TYR A 196 -13.34 -2.39 -19.93
C TYR A 196 -12.55 -2.99 -18.77
N LEU A 197 -12.15 -4.26 -18.89
CA LEU A 197 -11.29 -4.88 -17.89
C LEU A 197 -9.92 -4.18 -17.79
N ALA A 198 -9.26 -3.94 -18.93
CA ALA A 198 -7.94 -3.30 -18.97
C ALA A 198 -7.98 -1.86 -18.43
N TRP A 199 -8.96 -1.05 -18.83
CA TRP A 199 -9.08 0.33 -18.37
C TRP A 199 -9.58 0.44 -16.92
N ALA A 200 -10.68 -0.21 -16.56
CA ALA A 200 -11.33 -0.01 -15.26
C ALA A 200 -10.79 -0.91 -14.13
N MET A 201 -10.24 -2.10 -14.43
CA MET A 201 -9.55 -2.93 -13.43
C MET A 201 -8.03 -2.86 -13.51
N GLY A 202 -7.45 -2.58 -14.67
CA GLY A 202 -6.01 -2.36 -14.79
C GLY A 202 -5.67 -0.91 -14.48
N MET A 203 -5.90 -0.04 -15.47
CA MET A 203 -5.36 1.31 -15.48
C MET A 203 -5.87 2.18 -14.34
N ARG A 204 -7.17 2.12 -14.05
CA ARG A 204 -7.81 2.81 -12.92
C ARG A 204 -7.33 2.29 -11.56
N VAL A 205 -7.16 0.98 -11.37
CA VAL A 205 -6.68 0.44 -10.07
C VAL A 205 -5.23 0.88 -9.83
N VAL A 206 -4.38 0.77 -10.85
CA VAL A 206 -2.97 1.21 -10.76
C VAL A 206 -2.88 2.70 -10.47
N ALA A 207 -3.69 3.54 -11.14
CA ALA A 207 -3.72 4.97 -10.88
C ALA A 207 -4.08 5.28 -9.41
N ILE A 208 -5.19 4.74 -8.90
CA ILE A 208 -5.62 4.96 -7.50
C ILE A 208 -4.53 4.51 -6.53
N ASN A 209 -4.01 3.29 -6.70
CA ASN A 209 -2.98 2.74 -5.83
C ASN A 209 -1.77 3.69 -5.74
N HIS A 210 -1.23 4.13 -6.89
CA HIS A 210 -0.08 5.03 -6.87
C HIS A 210 -0.42 6.42 -6.33
N PHE A 211 -1.62 6.95 -6.56
CA PHE A 211 -2.05 8.22 -5.97
C PHE A 211 -2.08 8.14 -4.45
N THR A 212 -2.67 7.08 -3.90
CA THR A 212 -2.64 6.81 -2.46
C THR A 212 -1.21 6.63 -1.94
N TYR A 213 -0.37 5.87 -2.65
CA TYR A 213 1.01 5.62 -2.23
C TYR A 213 1.88 6.88 -2.25
N PHE A 214 1.57 7.85 -3.13
CA PHE A 214 2.22 9.16 -3.08
C PHE A 214 1.95 9.91 -1.77
N VAL A 215 0.81 9.68 -1.10
CA VAL A 215 0.57 10.27 0.23
C VAL A 215 1.60 9.75 1.23
N ASN A 216 1.86 8.44 1.24
CA ASN A 216 2.82 7.83 2.17
C ASN A 216 4.28 8.20 1.87
N SER A 217 4.59 8.44 0.61
CA SER A 217 5.98 8.59 0.14
C SER A 217 6.32 10.04 -0.23
N VAL A 218 5.68 10.58 -1.26
CA VAL A 218 5.89 11.97 -1.71
C VAL A 218 5.51 12.95 -0.63
N SER A 219 4.35 12.78 0.02
CA SER A 219 3.92 13.72 1.08
C SER A 219 4.70 13.55 2.39
N HIS A 220 5.66 12.63 2.50
CA HIS A 220 6.64 12.59 3.60
C HIS A 220 8.05 13.03 3.17
N THR A 221 8.26 13.33 1.89
CA THR A 221 9.58 13.65 1.35
C THR A 221 9.65 15.05 0.74
N TRP A 222 8.59 15.48 0.04
CA TRP A 222 8.58 16.71 -0.75
C TRP A 222 7.27 17.49 -0.63
N GLY A 223 7.36 18.69 -0.07
CA GLY A 223 6.25 19.63 0.01
C GLY A 223 6.52 20.73 1.04
N GLU A 224 5.47 21.49 1.33
CA GLU A 224 5.48 22.57 2.31
C GLU A 224 5.16 22.06 3.71
N ARG A 225 5.70 22.69 4.76
CA ARG A 225 5.41 22.34 6.16
C ARG A 225 4.96 23.57 6.94
N PRO A 226 3.72 24.05 6.73
CA PRO A 226 3.21 25.21 7.44
C PRO A 226 3.03 24.98 8.95
N TRP A 227 2.98 23.72 9.39
CA TRP A 227 2.82 23.36 10.80
C TRP A 227 4.01 22.54 11.29
N ASN A 228 4.44 22.84 12.52
CA ASN A 228 5.51 22.12 13.18
C ASN A 228 4.97 20.79 13.75
N THR A 229 5.11 19.70 12.97
CA THR A 229 4.84 18.33 13.40
C THR A 229 6.14 17.59 13.71
N SER A 230 6.08 16.59 14.59
CA SER A 230 7.25 15.77 14.94
C SER A 230 7.65 14.75 13.86
N ASP A 231 6.79 14.53 12.86
CA ASP A 231 7.04 13.66 11.70
C ASP A 231 7.48 14.47 10.48
N THR A 232 7.82 13.80 9.37
CA THR A 232 8.24 14.38 8.08
C THR A 232 7.09 14.68 7.11
N SER A 233 5.82 14.64 7.55
CA SER A 233 4.68 14.96 6.67
C SER A 233 4.77 16.36 6.05
N THR A 234 4.32 16.51 4.82
CA THR A 234 4.40 17.72 3.99
C THR A 234 3.10 17.90 3.21
N ASN A 235 2.76 19.14 2.91
CA ASN A 235 1.68 19.51 2.01
C ASN A 235 2.19 19.49 0.57
N ASN A 236 1.58 18.68 -0.28
CA ASN A 236 1.90 18.57 -1.69
C ASN A 236 0.64 18.77 -2.56
N ARG A 237 0.59 19.90 -3.28
CA ARG A 237 -0.58 20.28 -4.10
C ARG A 237 -0.90 19.28 -5.22
N TRP A 238 0.11 18.64 -5.80
CA TRP A 238 -0.10 17.70 -6.90
C TRP A 238 -0.69 16.40 -6.39
N VAL A 239 -0.18 15.91 -5.26
CA VAL A 239 -0.79 14.77 -4.56
C VAL A 239 -2.22 15.14 -4.18
N ALA A 240 -2.47 16.34 -3.64
CA ALA A 240 -3.81 16.76 -3.23
C ALA A 240 -4.82 16.80 -4.38
N ILE A 241 -4.40 17.19 -5.59
CA ILE A 241 -5.25 17.13 -6.79
C ILE A 241 -5.58 15.68 -7.15
N LEU A 242 -4.57 14.81 -7.19
CA LEU A 242 -4.72 13.40 -7.57
C LEU A 242 -5.52 12.58 -6.55
N THR A 243 -5.47 12.96 -5.26
CA THR A 243 -6.13 12.25 -4.16
C THR A 243 -7.32 13.01 -3.57
N TYR A 244 -7.83 14.01 -4.29
CA TYR A 244 -9.03 14.75 -3.88
C TYR A 244 -8.94 15.41 -2.49
N GLY A 245 -7.73 15.79 -2.06
CA GLY A 245 -7.45 16.54 -0.83
C GLY A 245 -6.43 15.90 0.11
N GLU A 246 -6.05 14.63 -0.10
CA GLU A 246 -5.18 13.91 0.85
C GLU A 246 -3.70 14.30 0.81
N GLY A 247 -3.30 15.08 -0.21
CA GLY A 247 -1.95 15.63 -0.30
C GLY A 247 -1.65 16.77 0.67
N TRP A 248 -2.65 17.33 1.37
CA TRP A 248 -2.42 18.29 2.46
C TRP A 248 -2.01 17.56 3.74
N HIS A 249 -0.92 16.79 3.65
CA HIS A 249 -0.60 15.76 4.63
C HIS A 249 -0.03 16.34 5.93
N ASN A 250 0.73 17.44 5.87
CA ASN A 250 1.17 18.14 7.07
C ASN A 250 -0.01 18.77 7.82
N ASN A 251 -0.99 19.34 7.11
CA ASN A 251 -2.24 19.80 7.73
C ASN A 251 -2.97 18.65 8.44
N HIS A 252 -3.09 17.50 7.76
CA HIS A 252 -3.73 16.31 8.27
C HIS A 252 -3.03 15.75 9.52
N HIS A 253 -1.70 15.60 9.50
CA HIS A 253 -0.93 15.14 10.65
C HIS A 253 -1.00 16.09 11.85
N THR A 254 -1.18 17.38 11.58
CA THR A 254 -1.39 18.39 12.62
C THR A 254 -2.78 18.28 13.26
N PHE A 255 -3.82 18.09 12.43
CA PHE A 255 -5.22 18.02 12.88
C PHE A 255 -5.91 16.75 12.36
N PRO A 256 -5.54 15.55 12.84
CA PRO A 256 -5.97 14.29 12.23
C PRO A 256 -7.48 14.06 12.29
N LYS A 257 -8.17 14.66 13.28
CA LYS A 257 -9.64 14.58 13.41
C LYS A 257 -10.39 15.59 12.54
N SER A 258 -9.70 16.47 11.81
CA SER A 258 -10.36 17.44 10.93
C SER A 258 -11.07 16.72 9.80
N ALA A 259 -12.27 17.18 9.42
CA ALA A 259 -12.95 16.73 8.21
C ALA A 259 -12.41 17.44 6.96
N ARG A 260 -11.64 18.53 7.14
CA ARG A 260 -11.05 19.35 6.09
C ARG A 260 -9.53 19.28 6.18
N HIS A 261 -8.87 18.79 5.14
CA HIS A 261 -7.40 18.74 5.10
C HIS A 261 -6.83 19.99 4.42
N GLY A 262 -7.50 20.51 3.39
CA GLY A 262 -7.17 21.79 2.78
C GLY A 262 -7.62 22.97 3.64
N LEU A 263 -6.83 23.38 4.64
CA LEU A 263 -7.20 24.38 5.64
C LEU A 263 -7.28 25.81 5.08
N GLU A 264 -6.55 26.10 4.01
CA GLU A 264 -6.62 27.38 3.31
C GLU A 264 -7.69 27.38 2.22
N TRP A 265 -8.23 28.56 1.88
CA TRP A 265 -9.32 28.68 0.90
C TRP A 265 -8.92 28.25 -0.52
N TRP A 266 -7.63 28.30 -0.85
CA TRP A 266 -7.09 27.93 -2.17
C TRP A 266 -6.63 26.46 -2.22
N GLN A 267 -6.61 25.77 -1.08
CA GLN A 267 -6.19 24.37 -1.00
C GLN A 267 -7.32 23.46 -1.50
N PHE A 268 -7.17 22.94 -2.72
CA PHE A 268 -8.11 22.02 -3.34
C PHE A 268 -8.37 20.78 -2.47
N ASP A 269 -9.62 20.55 -2.08
CA ASP A 269 -10.05 19.42 -1.26
C ASP A 269 -11.49 19.03 -1.65
N LEU A 270 -11.62 18.29 -2.75
CA LEU A 270 -12.93 17.85 -3.26
C LEU A 270 -13.67 16.98 -2.22
N THR A 271 -12.95 16.18 -1.46
CA THR A 271 -13.50 15.35 -0.38
C THR A 271 -14.19 16.22 0.67
N TRP A 272 -13.58 17.33 1.07
CA TRP A 272 -14.19 18.31 1.98
C TRP A 272 -15.44 18.96 1.38
N GLU A 273 -15.39 19.39 0.11
CA GLU A 273 -16.56 20.02 -0.52
C GLU A 273 -17.77 19.07 -0.57
N ILE A 274 -17.55 17.76 -0.75
CA ILE A 274 -18.62 16.76 -0.68
C ILE A 274 -19.13 16.59 0.74
N ILE A 275 -18.26 16.52 1.75
CA ILE A 275 -18.68 16.44 3.17
C ILE A 275 -19.52 17.68 3.53
N LYS A 276 -19.09 18.87 3.11
CA LYS A 276 -19.81 20.13 3.30
C LYS A 276 -21.15 20.14 2.56
N PHE A 277 -21.22 19.58 1.35
CA PHE A 277 -22.50 19.40 0.67
C PHE A 277 -23.43 18.48 1.49
N LEU A 278 -22.93 17.34 1.97
CA LEU A 278 -23.71 16.43 2.84
C LEU A 278 -24.18 17.11 4.13
N GLU A 279 -23.40 18.02 4.70
CA GLU A 279 -23.79 18.85 5.84
C GLU A 279 -24.96 19.77 5.49
N THR A 280 -24.86 20.48 4.37
CA THR A 280 -25.89 21.45 3.96
C THR A 280 -27.26 20.81 3.70
N ILE A 281 -27.29 19.54 3.27
CA ILE A 281 -28.53 18.77 3.10
C ILE A 281 -28.92 17.97 4.37
N GLY A 282 -28.20 18.13 5.47
CA GLY A 282 -28.51 17.53 6.77
C GLY A 282 -28.12 16.06 6.94
N LEU A 283 -27.32 15.49 6.02
CA LEU A 283 -26.84 14.11 6.11
C LEU A 283 -25.54 13.98 6.92
N ALA A 284 -24.63 14.96 6.85
CA ALA A 284 -23.43 14.99 7.68
C ALA A 284 -23.64 15.84 8.94
N THR A 285 -23.20 15.32 10.08
CA THR A 285 -23.32 15.96 11.40
C THR A 285 -22.04 15.74 12.22
N ASP A 286 -21.89 16.44 13.34
CA ASP A 286 -20.72 16.31 14.24
C ASP A 286 -19.37 16.50 13.51
N ILE A 287 -19.36 17.47 12.58
CA ILE A 287 -18.18 17.80 11.76
C ILE A 287 -17.14 18.47 12.63
N LYS A 288 -15.93 17.92 12.60
CA LYS A 288 -14.79 18.39 13.36
C LYS A 288 -13.89 19.23 12.46
N LEU A 289 -13.58 20.43 12.92
CA LEU A 289 -12.64 21.35 12.27
C LEU A 289 -11.70 21.91 13.35
N PRO A 290 -10.45 22.22 13.01
CA PRO A 290 -9.54 22.90 13.93
C PRO A 290 -10.06 24.31 14.22
N THR A 291 -10.08 24.70 15.49
CA THR A 291 -10.41 26.08 15.88
C THR A 291 -9.23 27.00 15.57
N GLU A 292 -9.46 28.31 15.43
CA GLU A 292 -8.36 29.27 15.28
C GLU A 292 -7.41 29.24 16.49
N ALA A 293 -7.94 29.01 17.70
CA ALA A 293 -7.13 28.80 18.90
C ALA A 293 -6.22 27.56 18.80
N ASP A 294 -6.69 26.46 18.20
CA ASP A 294 -5.87 25.27 17.98
C ASP A 294 -4.74 25.54 16.98
N LYS A 295 -5.02 26.31 15.94
CA LYS A 295 -4.02 26.76 14.96
C LYS A 295 -2.99 27.71 15.59
N GLU A 296 -3.42 28.66 16.41
CA GLU A 296 -2.53 29.61 17.08
C GLU A 296 -1.63 28.93 18.13
N ARG A 297 -2.16 27.96 18.89
CA ARG A 297 -1.37 27.21 19.88
C ARG A 297 -0.14 26.53 19.26
N LEU A 298 -0.30 26.00 18.05
CA LEU A 298 0.76 25.28 17.34
C LEU A 298 1.70 26.21 16.57
N LYS A 299 1.28 27.44 16.29
CA LYS A 299 2.16 28.51 15.78
C LYS A 299 2.97 29.18 16.90
N THR A 300 2.46 29.21 18.13
CA THR A 300 3.07 29.92 19.28
C THR A 300 3.97 29.04 20.14
N SER A 301 3.91 27.71 20.03
CA SER A 301 4.86 26.80 20.68
C SER A 301 6.33 27.01 20.26
N ASP A 302 6.57 27.83 19.23
CA ASP A 302 7.89 28.25 18.77
C ASP A 302 8.52 29.42 19.57
N SER A 303 7.83 30.08 20.52
CA SER A 303 8.42 31.23 21.23
C SER A 303 9.24 30.89 22.50
N HIS A 304 9.37 29.61 22.88
CA HIS A 304 10.07 29.21 24.12
C HIS A 304 10.97 27.98 24.02
N VAL A 305 11.61 27.74 22.87
CA VAL A 305 12.73 26.80 22.79
C VAL A 305 13.93 27.47 22.11
N ASN A 306 14.65 28.29 22.88
CA ASN A 306 16.06 28.59 22.59
C ASN A 306 16.86 27.32 22.84
N VAL A 307 17.07 26.52 21.80
CA VAL A 307 18.08 25.46 21.80
C VAL A 307 18.95 25.70 20.59
N TYR A 308 20.12 26.28 20.87
CA TYR A 308 21.38 26.32 20.13
C TYR A 308 21.32 26.24 18.60
N GLU A 309 21.79 27.33 17.97
CA GLU A 309 22.37 27.30 16.63
C GLU A 309 23.33 26.11 16.51
N ASP A 310 23.01 25.15 15.65
CA ASP A 310 24.03 24.48 14.87
C ASP A 310 23.64 24.48 13.40
N SER A 311 24.53 25.08 12.63
CA SER A 311 24.45 25.33 11.21
C SER A 311 24.64 24.03 10.43
N SER A 312 23.56 23.48 9.86
CA SER A 312 23.62 22.81 8.57
C SER A 312 22.21 22.59 8.02
N ALA A 313 21.66 23.61 7.37
CA ALA A 313 20.56 23.42 6.43
C ALA A 313 21.09 22.62 5.24
N SER A 314 21.10 21.28 5.34
CA SER A 314 21.36 20.44 4.18
C SER A 314 20.09 20.42 3.33
N SER A 315 20.18 20.96 2.11
CA SER A 315 19.21 20.73 1.05
C SER A 315 18.80 19.26 1.03
N GLY A 316 17.50 18.99 1.16
CA GLY A 316 16.97 17.63 1.10
C GLY A 316 17.47 16.88 -0.14
N PRO A 317 17.54 15.54 -0.08
CA PRO A 317 18.06 14.73 -1.18
C PRO A 317 17.32 15.00 -2.49
N THR A 318 18.10 15.11 -3.56
CA THR A 318 17.63 15.35 -4.93
C THR A 318 17.18 14.03 -5.57
N TRP A 319 16.43 14.11 -6.69
CA TRP A 319 16.00 12.93 -7.45
C TRP A 319 17.12 11.94 -7.76
N SER A 320 18.36 12.40 -7.95
CA SER A 320 19.55 11.57 -8.20
C SER A 320 20.06 10.78 -6.99
N ASP A 321 19.64 11.12 -5.77
CA ASP A 321 20.12 10.47 -4.55
C ASP A 321 19.39 9.16 -4.24
N TYR A 322 18.27 8.90 -4.92
CA TYR A 322 17.45 7.69 -4.76
C TYR A 322 17.67 6.64 -5.86
N PHE A 323 18.53 6.92 -6.85
CA PHE A 323 18.98 5.93 -7.82
C PHE A 323 20.38 5.43 -7.44
N PRO A 324 20.68 4.13 -7.60
CA PRO A 324 22.03 3.64 -7.38
C PRO A 324 22.98 4.37 -8.36
N LYS A 325 23.93 5.14 -7.81
CA LYS A 325 24.89 5.94 -8.59
C LYS A 325 25.89 5.09 -9.40
N THR A 326 25.79 3.77 -9.33
CA THR A 326 26.51 2.82 -10.17
C THR A 326 25.68 1.54 -10.29
N ALA A 327 25.43 1.06 -11.52
CA ALA A 327 25.11 -0.35 -11.73
C ALA A 327 26.22 -1.20 -11.08
N PRO A 328 25.91 -2.36 -10.49
CA PRO A 328 26.96 -3.27 -10.05
C PRO A 328 27.82 -3.55 -11.27
N SER A 329 29.12 -3.25 -11.19
CA SER A 329 30.04 -3.71 -12.23
C SER A 329 29.82 -5.20 -12.39
N ALA A 330 29.54 -5.63 -13.62
CA ALA A 330 29.39 -7.03 -13.94
C ALA A 330 30.64 -7.74 -13.41
N ARG A 331 30.49 -8.50 -12.31
CA ARG A 331 31.54 -9.42 -11.86
C ARG A 331 31.77 -10.35 -13.04
N LYS A 332 32.94 -10.23 -13.69
CA LYS A 332 33.43 -11.27 -14.57
C LYS A 332 33.37 -12.57 -13.78
N LEU A 333 32.53 -13.49 -14.22
CA LEU A 333 32.61 -14.89 -13.84
C LEU A 333 33.97 -15.39 -14.32
N GLU A 334 34.97 -15.38 -13.44
CA GLU A 334 36.21 -16.11 -13.67
C GLU A 334 35.90 -17.59 -13.56
N PHE A 335 35.99 -18.29 -14.69
CA PHE A 335 36.01 -19.74 -14.76
C PHE A 335 37.23 -20.24 -13.97
N VAL A 336 36.98 -20.83 -12.81
CA VAL A 336 37.99 -21.62 -12.09
C VAL A 336 38.22 -22.90 -12.89
N GLN A 337 39.36 -22.97 -13.58
CA GLN A 337 39.85 -24.21 -14.18
C GLN A 337 40.14 -25.23 -13.05
N PRO A 338 39.75 -26.51 -13.18
CA PRO A 338 40.05 -27.50 -12.16
C PRO A 338 41.56 -27.79 -12.13
N LYS A 339 42.14 -27.82 -10.92
CA LYS A 339 43.51 -28.28 -10.70
C LYS A 339 43.60 -29.77 -10.99
N GLU A 340 44.49 -30.16 -11.90
CA GLU A 340 44.89 -31.55 -12.08
C GLU A 340 45.57 -32.07 -10.81
N GLY A 341 45.03 -33.15 -10.23
CA GLY A 341 45.67 -33.98 -9.21
C GLY A 341 46.16 -35.30 -9.81
N PRO A 342 47.18 -35.94 -9.23
CA PRO A 342 47.92 -37.00 -9.91
C PRO A 342 47.17 -38.33 -9.95
N SER A 343 47.43 -39.07 -11.04
CA SER A 343 46.80 -40.33 -11.41
C SER A 343 46.98 -41.44 -10.37
N THR A 344 45.91 -42.16 -10.08
CA THR A 344 45.98 -43.53 -9.56
C THR A 344 45.05 -44.43 -10.36
N ARG A 345 45.62 -45.52 -10.90
CA ARG A 345 44.96 -46.56 -11.70
C ARG A 345 43.91 -47.31 -10.87
N ALA A 346 42.78 -47.63 -11.50
CA ALA A 346 41.90 -48.74 -11.13
C ALA A 346 41.70 -49.67 -12.35
N PRO A 347 41.47 -50.99 -12.14
CA PRO A 347 41.64 -52.01 -13.16
C PRO A 347 40.43 -52.18 -14.08
N SER A 348 40.72 -52.68 -15.28
CA SER A 348 39.81 -53.01 -16.38
C SER A 348 38.86 -54.16 -16.06
N LEU A 349 37.58 -54.01 -16.44
CA LEU A 349 36.64 -55.11 -16.66
C LEU A 349 36.11 -55.01 -18.09
N GLU A 350 36.34 -56.09 -18.83
CA GLU A 350 36.02 -56.30 -20.23
C GLU A 350 34.51 -56.43 -20.47
N PHE A 351 34.04 -55.85 -21.57
CA PHE A 351 32.71 -56.09 -22.13
C PHE A 351 32.75 -57.31 -23.05
N TYR A 352 31.93 -58.31 -22.78
CA TYR A 352 31.62 -59.38 -23.72
C TYR A 352 30.50 -58.93 -24.66
N SER A 353 30.78 -58.96 -25.97
CA SER A 353 29.78 -58.92 -27.03
C SER A 353 29.38 -60.34 -27.42
N SER A 354 28.10 -60.57 -27.67
CA SER A 354 27.68 -61.62 -28.60
C SER A 354 26.39 -61.22 -29.30
N SER A 355 26.46 -61.26 -30.62
CA SER A 355 25.42 -61.00 -31.61
C SER A 355 24.59 -62.25 -31.92
N SER A 356 23.60 -62.05 -32.81
CA SER A 356 22.79 -63.03 -33.57
C SER A 356 21.54 -63.55 -32.86
N LEU A 357 20.40 -63.84 -33.50
CA LEU A 357 19.75 -63.55 -34.79
C LEU A 357 18.37 -64.26 -34.67
N ASP A 358 17.48 -64.00 -35.63
CA ASP A 358 16.32 -64.80 -36.04
C ASP A 358 14.97 -64.67 -35.29
N ASP A 359 14.07 -63.96 -36.00
CA ASP A 359 12.84 -64.44 -36.63
C ASP A 359 11.70 -65.13 -35.83
N ASP A 360 10.51 -64.61 -36.18
CA ASP A 360 9.26 -65.31 -36.45
C ASP A 360 8.20 -65.59 -35.36
N ASN A 361 7.01 -65.08 -35.72
CA ASN A 361 5.70 -65.72 -35.71
C ASN A 361 4.72 -65.59 -34.52
N TYR A 362 3.56 -65.02 -34.91
CA TYR A 362 2.18 -65.44 -34.64
C TYR A 362 1.65 -65.58 -33.21
N GLY A 363 0.43 -65.05 -33.02
CA GLY A 363 -0.62 -65.83 -32.37
C GLY A 363 -1.50 -65.07 -31.40
N ALA A 364 -2.74 -64.86 -31.82
CA ALA A 364 -3.86 -64.43 -31.00
C ALA A 364 -4.35 -65.51 -30.00
N SER A 365 -5.35 -65.12 -29.20
CA SER A 365 -6.13 -65.85 -28.19
C SER A 365 -5.62 -65.63 -26.75
N LYS A 366 -6.45 -65.28 -25.76
CA LYS A 366 -7.90 -65.37 -25.61
C LYS A 366 -8.37 -64.34 -24.58
#